data_AF-A6J7T4-F1
#
_entry.id   AF-A6J7T4-F1
#
_cell.length_a   1.000
_cell.length_b   1.000
_cell.length_c   1.000
_cell.angle_alpha   90.00
_cell.angle_beta   90.00
_cell.angle_gamma   90.00
#
_symmetry.space_group_name_H-M   'P 1'
#
loop_
_entity.id
_entity.type
_entity.pdbx_description
1 polymer ?
#
loop_
_entity_poly.entity_id
_entity_poly.type
_entity_poly.pdbx_seq_one_letter_code
_entity_poly.pdbx_strand_id
1 'polypeptide(L)'
;MKLLLLLLCLGLTLVCGHAEEASFKRGNLDVDKLNGDWFSIVMASDKREKIEENGSMRVFMQHIDVLENSLGFKFCIKVNGECRELYLVAYKTP
;
A
#
# COMPACT_ATOMS: atom_id res chain seq x y z
N MET A 1 -13.69 8.78 -35.15
CA MET A 1 -13.51 9.04 -33.70
C MET A 1 -13.70 7.80 -32.82
N LYS A 2 -14.74 6.98 -33.02
CA LYS A 2 -14.99 5.78 -32.19
C LYS A 2 -13.86 4.74 -32.18
N LEU A 3 -13.22 4.47 -33.33
CA LEU A 3 -12.13 3.51 -33.44
C LEU A 3 -10.88 3.92 -32.64
N LEU A 4 -10.54 5.22 -32.66
CA LEU A 4 -9.42 5.75 -31.89
C LEU A 4 -9.66 5.59 -30.38
N LEU A 5 -10.89 5.84 -29.92
CA LEU A 5 -11.25 5.71 -28.51
C LEU A 5 -11.17 4.24 -28.04
N LEU A 6 -11.63 3.30 -28.86
CA LEU A 6 -11.53 1.87 -28.58
C LEU A 6 -10.07 1.39 -28.53
N LEU A 7 -9.23 1.87 -29.43
CA LEU A 7 -7.78 1.57 -29.43
C LEU A 7 -7.09 2.14 -28.19
N LEU A 8 -7.48 3.33 -27.75
CA LEU A 8 -6.97 3.94 -26.52
C LEU A 8 -7.36 3.13 -25.29
N CYS A 9 -8.64 2.75 -25.17
CA CYS A 9 -9.13 1.92 -24.08
C CYS A 9 -8.44 0.56 -24.04
N LEU A 10 -8.27 -0.09 -25.20
CA LEU A 10 -7.58 -1.37 -25.30
C LEU A 10 -6.09 -1.24 -24.92
N GLY A 11 -5.43 -0.18 -25.36
CA GLY A 11 -4.05 0.15 -24.97
C GLY A 11 -3.89 0.35 -23.47
N LEU A 12 -4.79 1.10 -22.83
CA LEU A 12 -4.78 1.27 -21.36
C LEU A 12 -5.02 -0.04 -20.61
N THR A 13 -5.97 -0.87 -21.07
CA THR A 13 -6.23 -2.17 -20.42
C THR A 13 -5.06 -3.13 -20.53
N LEU A 14 -4.34 -3.12 -21.67
CA LEU A 14 -3.14 -3.95 -21.87
C LEU A 14 -1.96 -3.49 -21.02
N VAL A 15 -1.78 -2.17 -20.85
CA VAL A 15 -0.75 -1.61 -19.96
C VAL A 15 -1.03 -1.96 -18.50
N CYS A 16 -2.28 -1.93 -18.06
CA CYS A 16 -2.65 -2.32 -16.70
C CYS A 16 -2.53 -3.83 -16.45
N GLY A 17 -2.86 -4.68 -17.42
CA GLY A 17 -2.79 -6.14 -17.27
C GLY A 17 -1.38 -6.73 -17.22
N HIS A 18 -0.37 -6.02 -17.77
CA HIS A 18 1.02 -6.49 -17.73
C HIS A 18 1.77 -6.15 -16.43
N ALA A 19 1.16 -5.37 -15.53
CA ALA A 19 1.75 -5.04 -14.24
C ALA A 19 1.61 -6.17 -13.20
N GLU A 20 0.72 -7.14 -13.43
CA GLU A 20 0.33 -8.13 -12.41
C GLU A 20 1.23 -9.39 -12.36
N GLU A 21 2.12 -9.59 -13.36
CA GLU A 21 3.06 -10.73 -13.37
C GLU A 21 4.54 -10.31 -13.46
N ALA A 22 4.84 -9.06 -13.11
CA ALA A 22 6.20 -8.77 -12.66
C ALA A 22 6.36 -9.48 -11.32
N SER A 23 6.78 -10.75 -11.34
CA SER A 23 7.54 -11.32 -10.23
C SER A 23 8.64 -10.31 -9.96
N PHE A 24 8.42 -9.43 -8.99
CA PHE A 24 9.40 -8.46 -8.55
C PHE A 24 10.52 -9.34 -8.00
N LYS A 25 11.48 -9.71 -8.86
CA LYS A 25 12.83 -10.03 -8.39
C LYS A 25 13.08 -8.89 -7.43
N ARG A 26 13.19 -9.21 -6.15
CA ARG A 26 13.47 -8.25 -5.10
C ARG A 26 14.77 -7.57 -5.53
N GLY A 27 14.65 -6.52 -6.34
CA GLY A 27 15.75 -5.63 -6.64
C GLY A 27 16.26 -5.20 -5.28
N ASN A 28 17.58 -5.07 -5.15
CA ASN A 28 18.24 -4.82 -3.87
C ASN A 28 17.50 -3.72 -3.10
N LEU A 29 16.58 -4.14 -2.22
CA LEU A 29 15.78 -3.23 -1.41
C LEU A 29 16.73 -2.80 -0.32
N ASP A 30 17.14 -1.55 -0.41
CA ASP A 30 17.91 -0.90 0.63
C ASP A 30 16.96 -0.63 1.81
N VAL A 31 16.87 -1.59 2.72
CA VAL A 31 15.94 -1.57 3.85
C VAL A 31 16.16 -0.35 4.72
N ASP A 32 17.40 0.12 4.83
CA ASP A 32 17.76 1.28 5.64
C ASP A 32 17.08 2.57 5.14
N LYS A 33 16.78 2.66 3.84
CA LYS A 33 16.02 3.78 3.26
C LYS A 33 14.55 3.80 3.64
N LEU A 34 14.03 2.74 4.25
CA LEU A 34 12.64 2.71 4.72
C LEU A 34 12.46 3.45 6.04
N ASN A 35 13.53 3.61 6.83
CA ASN A 35 13.46 4.23 8.15
C ASN A 35 13.03 5.71 8.02
N GLY A 36 12.02 6.11 8.79
CA GLY A 36 11.60 7.49 8.87
C GLY A 36 10.09 7.68 8.77
N ASP A 37 9.71 8.95 8.63
CA ASP A 37 8.32 9.35 8.51
C ASP A 37 7.77 9.10 7.11
N TRP A 38 6.51 8.67 7.05
CA TRP A 38 5.79 8.38 5.81
C TRP A 38 4.44 9.10 5.79
N PHE A 39 3.88 9.26 4.58
CA PHE A 39 2.55 9.83 4.39
C PHE A 39 1.75 8.97 3.42
N SER A 40 0.62 8.42 3.87
CA SER A 40 -0.27 7.65 3.01
C SER A 40 -0.96 8.55 1.99
N ILE A 41 -0.84 8.23 0.70
CA ILE A 41 -1.46 9.00 -0.39
C ILE A 41 -2.83 8.40 -0.77
N VAL A 42 -2.86 7.11 -1.12
CA VAL A 42 -4.07 6.40 -1.54
C VAL A 42 -4.05 4.99 -0.98
N MET A 43 -5.23 4.42 -0.76
CA MET A 43 -5.41 3.04 -0.36
C MET A 43 -6.52 2.38 -1.17
N ALA A 44 -6.32 1.10 -1.51
CA ALA A 44 -7.27 0.30 -2.25
C ALA A 44 -7.41 -1.10 -1.62
N SER A 45 -8.59 -1.69 -1.79
CA SER A 45 -8.87 -3.09 -1.51
C SER A 45 -9.98 -3.55 -2.44
N ASP A 46 -9.94 -4.82 -2.85
CA ASP A 46 -11.04 -5.52 -3.52
C ASP A 46 -12.27 -5.70 -2.62
N LYS A 47 -12.06 -5.62 -1.30
CA LYS A 47 -13.08 -5.66 -0.27
C LYS A 47 -13.46 -4.26 0.18
N ARG A 48 -14.59 -3.77 -0.34
CA ARG A 48 -15.10 -2.41 -0.05
C ARG A 48 -15.19 -2.13 1.46
N GLU A 49 -15.64 -3.10 2.25
CA GLU A 49 -15.81 -2.98 3.71
C GLU A 49 -14.48 -2.67 4.45
N LYS A 50 -13.34 -2.95 3.84
CA LYS A 50 -12.02 -2.64 4.41
C LYS A 50 -11.67 -1.16 4.29
N ILE A 51 -12.17 -0.49 3.24
CA ILE A 51 -11.80 0.87 2.87
C ILE A 51 -12.97 1.85 2.92
N GLU A 52 -14.16 1.45 3.36
CA GLU A 52 -15.24 2.41 3.64
C GLU A 52 -15.00 3.20 4.93
N GLU A 53 -15.93 4.07 5.32
CA GLU A 53 -15.82 4.79 6.60
C GLU A 53 -15.80 3.79 7.76
N ASN A 54 -14.85 3.94 8.70
CA ASN A 54 -14.56 2.98 9.78
C ASN A 54 -14.06 1.59 9.32
N GLY A 55 -13.77 1.41 8.04
CA GLY A 55 -13.17 0.18 7.53
C GLY A 55 -11.81 -0.10 8.17
N SER A 56 -11.52 -1.38 8.44
CA SER A 56 -10.34 -1.78 9.23
C SER A 56 -9.00 -1.41 8.57
N MET A 57 -9.00 -1.15 7.26
CA MET A 57 -7.80 -0.73 6.55
C MET A 57 -7.66 0.78 6.49
N ARG A 58 -8.62 1.61 6.92
CA ARG A 58 -8.49 3.09 6.98
C ARG A 58 -7.42 3.53 8.00
N VAL A 59 -6.17 3.26 7.65
CA VAL A 59 -4.97 3.53 8.41
C VAL A 59 -4.13 4.57 7.69
N PHE A 60 -3.40 5.35 8.46
CA PHE A 60 -2.45 6.34 7.98
C PHE A 60 -1.06 5.94 8.48
N MET A 61 -0.11 5.68 7.59
CA MET A 61 1.28 5.41 7.97
C MET A 61 1.90 6.69 8.50
N GLN A 62 2.49 6.62 9.70
CA GLN A 62 3.22 7.73 10.31
C GLN A 62 4.73 7.50 10.22
N HIS A 63 5.21 6.32 10.61
CA HIS A 63 6.64 6.05 10.72
C HIS A 63 6.94 4.57 10.45
N ILE A 64 8.12 4.30 9.87
CA ILE A 64 8.67 2.95 9.75
C ILE A 64 9.98 2.89 10.52
N ASP A 65 10.06 1.96 11.47
CA ASP A 65 11.29 1.60 12.16
C ASP A 65 11.97 0.43 11.44
N VAL A 66 13.22 0.61 11.06
CA VAL A 66 14.07 -0.51 10.63
C VAL A 66 14.70 -1.14 11.87
N LEU A 67 14.30 -2.37 12.17
CA LEU A 67 14.81 -3.16 13.29
C LEU A 67 15.75 -4.25 12.77
N GLU A 68 16.46 -4.95 13.66
CA GLU A 68 17.50 -5.91 13.28
C GLU A 68 17.05 -6.99 12.27
N ASN A 69 15.84 -7.55 12.46
CA ASN A 69 15.29 -8.62 11.61
C ASN A 69 13.82 -8.42 11.24
N SER A 70 13.31 -7.21 11.42
CA SER A 70 11.89 -6.87 11.26
C SER A 70 11.70 -5.41 10.93
N LEU A 71 10.48 -5.06 10.54
CA LEU A 71 10.05 -3.67 10.37
C LEU A 71 8.97 -3.35 11.39
N GLY A 72 9.15 -2.25 12.12
CA GLY A 72 8.12 -1.64 12.94
C GLY A 72 7.33 -0.63 12.11
N PHE A 73 6.02 -0.65 12.23
CA PHE A 73 5.14 0.28 11.52
C PHE A 73 4.26 0.99 12.52
N LYS A 74 4.38 2.31 12.55
CA LYS A 74 3.51 3.17 13.34
C LYS A 74 2.41 3.72 12.45
N PHE A 75 1.17 3.36 12.75
CA PHE A 75 -0.01 3.82 12.07
C PHE A 75 -0.88 4.68 12.98
N CYS A 76 -1.64 5.57 12.37
CA CYS A 76 -2.81 6.20 12.96
C CYS A 76 -4.08 5.56 12.37
N ILE A 77 -5.00 5.15 13.23
CA ILE A 77 -6.29 4.56 12.85
C ILE A 77 -7.42 5.37 13.46
N LYS A 78 -8.58 5.40 12.79
CA LYS A 78 -9.78 6.04 13.32
C LYS A 78 -10.65 5.01 14.05
N VAL A 79 -10.87 5.20 15.35
CA VAL A 79 -11.73 4.34 16.17
C VAL A 79 -12.77 5.23 16.85
N ASN A 80 -14.05 4.98 16.59
CA ASN A 80 -15.16 5.76 17.16
C ASN A 80 -15.02 7.29 16.99
N GLY A 81 -14.49 7.73 15.85
CA GLY A 81 -14.28 9.16 15.57
C GLY A 81 -12.93 9.71 16.03
N GLU A 82 -12.19 8.99 16.88
CA GLU A 82 -10.91 9.42 17.44
C GLU A 82 -9.73 8.80 16.69
N CYS A 83 -8.64 9.57 16.60
CA CYS A 83 -7.36 9.05 16.11
C CYS A 83 -6.66 8.26 17.21
N ARG A 84 -6.25 7.02 16.92
CA ARG A 84 -5.48 6.16 17.82
C ARG A 84 -4.24 5.64 17.12
N GLU A 85 -3.16 5.52 17.87
CA GLU A 85 -1.93 4.92 17.35
C GLU A 85 -2.02 3.39 17.38
N LEU A 86 -1.52 2.75 16.34
CA LEU A 86 -1.38 1.31 16.20
C LEU A 86 0.06 1.00 15.78
N TYR A 87 0.74 0.17 16.55
CA TYR A 87 2.09 -0.29 16.23
C TYR A 87 2.08 -1.76 15.81
N LEU A 88 2.59 -2.06 14.61
CA LEU A 88 2.67 -3.42 14.07
C LEU A 88 4.12 -3.78 13.73
N VAL A 89 4.50 -5.03 13.99
CA VAL A 89 5.83 -5.54 13.63
C VAL A 89 5.67 -6.58 12.53
N ALA A 90 6.33 -6.36 11.38
CA ALA A 90 6.40 -7.36 10.32
C ALA A 90 7.76 -8.07 10.35
N TYR A 91 7.70 -9.39 10.41
CA TYR A 91 8.86 -10.27 10.28
C TYR A 91 9.07 -10.64 8.83
N LYS A 92 10.32 -10.86 8.46
CA LYS A 92 10.67 -11.39 7.15
C LYS A 92 9.99 -12.75 6.94
N THR A 93 9.25 -12.90 5.85
CA THR A 93 8.71 -14.21 5.45
C THR A 93 9.86 -15.14 5.03
N PRO A 94 9.77 -16.46 5.32
CA PRO A 94 10.74 -17.45 4.85
C PRO A 94 11.01 -17.38 3.34
#